data_AF-A0A357IC22-F1
#
_entry.id   AF-A0A357IC22-F1
#
_cell.length_a   1.000
_cell.length_b   1.000
_cell.length_c   1.000
_cell.angle_alpha   90.00
_cell.angle_beta   90.00
_cell.angle_gamma   90.00
#
_symmetry.space_group_name_H-M   'P 1'
#
loop_
_entity.id
_entity.type
_entity.pdbx_description
1 polymer ?
#
loop_
_entity_poly.entity_id
_entity_poly.type
_entity_poly.pdbx_seq_one_letter_code
_entity_poly.pdbx_strand_id
1 'polypeptide(L)' 'MKNRTLKVRKTHRDYILKDKPYQGNPATPFLLLKGTWLEKAGFTIDTPVSVTVHKNRLILVPKEND' A
#
# COMPACT_ATOMS: atom_id res chain seq x y z
N MET A 1 13.53 -11.02 -14.84
CA MET A 1 12.62 -10.37 -13.87
C MET A 1 11.19 -10.80 -14.17
N LYS A 2 10.39 -11.17 -13.17
CA LYS A 2 8.96 -11.46 -13.38
C LYS A 2 8.16 -10.20 -13.10
N ASN A 3 7.57 -9.61 -14.14
CA ASN A 3 6.68 -8.47 -13.99
C ASN A 3 5.31 -8.96 -13.48
N ARG A 4 4.76 -8.27 -12.48
CA ARG A 4 3.42 -8.54 -11.95
C ARG A 4 2.56 -7.30 -12.11
N THR A 5 1.37 -7.47 -12.67
CA THR A 5 0.39 -6.38 -12.79
C THR A 5 -0.59 -6.45 -11.64
N LEU A 6 -0.81 -5.32 -10.98
CA LEU A 6 -1.77 -5.18 -9.89
C LEU A 6 -2.94 -4.33 -10.36
N LYS A 7 -4.14 -4.64 -9.86
CA LYS A 7 -5.34 -3.82 -10.07
C LYS A 7 -5.50 -2.86 -8.89
N VAL A 8 -5.58 -1.56 -9.17
CA VAL A 8 -6.03 -0.56 -8.19
C VAL A 8 -7.49 -0.84 -7.88
N ARG A 9 -7.81 -0.99 -6.59
CA ARG A 9 -9.16 -1.26 -6.11
C ARG A 9 -9.71 -0.04 -5.37
N LYS A 10 -11.04 0.03 -5.30
CA LYS A 10 -11.76 0.95 -4.40
C LYS A 10 -11.86 0.29 -3.03
N THR A 11 -11.52 1.03 -1.98
CA THR A 11 -11.86 0.68 -0.60
C THR A 11 -12.51 1.89 0.09
N HIS A 12 -13.07 1.71 1.28
CA HIS A 12 -13.56 2.79 2.12
C HIS A 12 -12.63 2.90 3.33
N ARG A 13 -12.39 4.12 3.81
CA ARG A 13 -11.62 4.31 5.06
C ARG A 13 -12.47 3.84 6.23
N ASP A 14 -11.89 3.16 7.22
CA ASP A 14 -12.61 2.85 8.46
C ASP A 14 -12.81 4.10 9.34
N TYR A 15 -11.97 5.12 9.12
CA TYR A 15 -11.99 6.38 9.85
C TYR A 15 -12.87 7.45 9.20
N ILE A 16 -13.83 7.97 9.98
CA ILE A 16 -14.62 9.18 9.67
C ILE A 16 -13.83 10.40 10.17
N LEU A 17 -13.53 11.35 9.27
CA LEU A 17 -12.98 12.65 9.66
C LEU A 17 -13.99 13.38 10.56
N LYS A 18 -13.57 13.70 11.80
CA LYS A 18 -14.40 14.36 12.81
C LYS A 18 -14.99 15.69 12.33
N ASP A 19 -14.29 16.35 11.40
CA ASP A 19 -14.62 17.69 10.88
C ASP A 19 -15.70 17.64 9.79
N LYS A 20 -16.09 16.43 9.35
CA LYS A 20 -17.18 16.20 8.39
C LYS A 20 -18.11 15.07 8.87
N PRO A 21 -18.79 15.26 10.01
CA PRO A 21 -19.80 14.30 10.44
C PRO A 21 -20.85 14.21 9.33
N TYR A 22 -21.39 13.01 9.08
CA TYR A 22 -22.44 12.71 8.08
C TYR A 22 -22.04 12.60 6.58
N GLN A 23 -20.77 12.80 6.19
CA GLN A 23 -20.35 12.56 4.78
C GLN A 23 -20.06 11.08 4.43
N GLY A 24 -20.22 10.18 5.41
CA GLY A 24 -19.84 8.77 5.25
C GLY A 24 -18.33 8.60 5.05
N ASN A 25 -17.91 7.36 4.82
CA ASN A 25 -16.51 7.04 4.59
C ASN A 25 -16.16 7.26 3.12
N PRO A 26 -15.31 8.25 2.78
CA PRO A 26 -14.96 8.49 1.39
C PRO A 26 -14.23 7.27 0.81
N ALA A 27 -14.58 6.97 -0.43
CA ALA A 27 -13.85 5.97 -1.20
C ALA A 27 -12.41 6.42 -1.43
N THR A 28 -11.47 5.50 -1.30
CA THR A 28 -10.04 5.76 -1.46
C THR A 28 -9.41 4.69 -2.37
N PRO A 29 -8.41 5.04 -3.20
CA PRO A 29 -7.66 4.05 -3.96
C PRO A 29 -6.83 3.14 -3.05
N PHE A 30 -6.73 1.87 -3.42
CA PHE A 30 -6.01 0.84 -2.67
C PHE A 30 -5.26 -0.12 -3.61
N LEU A 31 -4.03 -0.47 -3.24
CA LEU A 31 -3.22 -1.51 -3.87
C LEU A 31 -2.95 -2.63 -2.85
N LEU A 32 -3.28 -3.87 -3.22
CA LEU A 32 -2.98 -5.05 -2.41
C LEU A 32 -1.80 -5.81 -3.01
N LEU A 33 -0.74 -5.96 -2.21
CA LEU A 33 0.41 -6.81 -2.51
C LEU A 33 0.33 -8.03 -1.59
N LYS A 34 0.15 -9.23 -2.14
CA LYS A 34 0.14 -10.49 -1.37
C LYS A 34 0.81 -11.60 -2.16
N GLY A 35 1.52 -12.48 -1.45
CA GLY A 35 2.00 -13.76 -1.96
C GLY A 35 3.45 -14.06 -1.57
N THR A 36 3.82 -15.33 -1.66
CA THR A 36 5.16 -15.87 -1.31
C THR A 36 6.31 -15.26 -2.12
N TRP A 37 6.01 -14.53 -3.19
CA TRP A 37 7.00 -13.80 -3.97
C TRP A 37 7.53 -12.55 -3.26
N LEU A 38 6.78 -11.99 -2.30
CA LEU A 38 7.20 -10.85 -1.49
C LEU A 38 8.34 -11.24 -0.54
N GLU A 39 8.22 -12.39 0.13
CA GLU A 39 9.29 -12.95 0.97
C GLU A 39 10.58 -13.16 0.18
N LYS A 40 10.48 -13.76 -1.02
CA LYS A 40 11.61 -13.92 -1.95
C LYS A 40 12.22 -12.61 -2.44
N ALA A 41 11.48 -11.50 -2.32
CA ALA A 41 11.93 -10.16 -2.68
C ALA A 41 12.36 -9.34 -1.46
N GLY A 42 12.47 -9.94 -0.27
CA GLY A 42 12.92 -9.27 0.96
C GLY A 42 11.82 -8.54 1.74
N PHE A 43 10.55 -8.68 1.36
CA PHE A 43 9.41 -8.12 2.10
C PHE A 43 8.82 -9.21 3.02
N THR A 44 9.53 -9.55 4.09
CA THR A 44 9.05 -10.52 5.09
C THR A 44 8.13 -9.85 6.11
N ILE A 45 7.44 -10.66 6.93
CA ILE A 45 6.58 -10.17 8.02
C ILE A 45 7.41 -9.27 8.94
N ASP A 46 6.79 -8.18 9.41
CA ASP A 46 7.38 -7.16 10.29
C ASP A 46 8.56 -6.36 9.70
N THR A 47 8.96 -6.60 8.45
CA THR A 47 9.96 -5.76 7.78
C THR A 47 9.37 -4.38 7.49
N PRO A 48 9.97 -3.29 8.01
CA PRO A 48 9.51 -1.94 7.69
C PRO A 48 9.72 -1.64 6.20
N VAL A 49 8.81 -0.90 5.57
CA VAL A 49 8.88 -0.57 4.15
C VAL A 49 8.88 0.94 3.96
N SER A 50 9.89 1.45 3.26
CA SER A 50 9.92 2.84 2.78
C SER A 50 9.13 2.98 1.48
N VAL A 51 8.29 4.00 1.39
CA VAL A 51 7.54 4.32 0.17
C VAL A 51 7.93 5.72 -0.32
N THR A 52 8.53 5.78 -1.50
CA THR A 52 8.76 7.05 -2.20
C THR A 52 7.67 7.28 -3.23
N VAL A 53 7.06 8.46 -3.21
CA VAL A 53 5.93 8.82 -4.08
C VAL A 53 6.36 9.83 -5.14
N HIS A 54 6.15 9.49 -6.40
CA HIS A 54 6.27 10.39 -7.54
C HIS A 54 4.96 10.41 -8.34
N LYS A 55 4.85 11.34 -9.29
CA LYS A 55 3.74 11.35 -10.25
C LYS A 55 3.70 9.99 -10.99
N ASN A 56 2.59 9.28 -10.85
CA ASN A 56 2.32 7.97 -11.49
C ASN A 56 3.30 6.84 -11.12
N ARG A 57 4.10 6.99 -10.06
CA ARG A 57 5.09 5.97 -9.67
C ARG A 57 5.23 5.89 -8.15
N LEU A 58 5.21 4.67 -7.64
CA LEU A 58 5.57 4.34 -6.27
C LEU A 58 6.82 3.47 -6.29
N ILE A 59 7.79 3.77 -5.43
CA ILE A 59 8.97 2.95 -5.20
C ILE A 59 8.88 2.43 -3.78
N LEU A 60 8.82 1.11 -3.62
CA LEU A 60 8.77 0.42 -2.33
C LEU A 60 10.12 -0.24 -2.08
N VAL A 61 10.72 0.02 -0.92
CA VAL A 61 12.02 -0.54 -0.54
C VAL A 61 11.94 -1.05 0.90
N PRO A 62 12.23 -2.34 1.16
CA PRO A 62 12.40 -2.83 2.52
C PRO A 62 13.49 -2.01 3.23
N LYS A 63 13.22 -1.55 4.45
CA LYS A 63 14.29 -0.97 5.28
C LYS A 63 15.10 -2.11 5.88
N GLU A 64 16.41 -2.02 5.74
CA GLU A 64 17.31 -2.77 6.62
C GLU A 64 17.19 -2.19 8.03
N ASN A 65 17.20 -3.06 9.04
CA ASN A 65 17.35 -2.62 10.41
C ASN A 65 18.81 -2.22 10.58
N ASP A 66 19.09 -0.95 10.89
CA ASP A 66 20.40 -0.49 11.36
C ASP A 66 20.81 -1.22 12.65
#